data_AF-A0A6V8CZ38-F1
#
_entry.id   AF-A0A6V8CZ38-F1
#
_cell.length_a   1.000
_cell.length_b   1.000
_cell.length_c   1.000
_cell.angle_alpha   90.00
_cell.angle_beta   90.00
_cell.angle_gamma   90.00
#
_symmetry.space_group_name_H-M   'P 1'
#
loop_
_entity.id
_entity.type
_entity.pdbx_description
1 polymer ?
#
loop_
_entity_poly.entity_id
_entity_poly.type
_entity_poly.pdbx_seq_one_letter_code
_entity_poly.pdbx_strand_id
1 'polypeptide(L)'
;MNTPQQPLNISIIGAGGIGSNTCLLLVNALRNGVIAEHLGGIEFHLYDGDEVEDANLIHQRFTPSQIGMLKVDALAETFADIHAAVRLIPHGINLRDSNSLADAHIVIVAVDRPEPRRIVHSLEGKEWYDSRCMGDFTLLLTDQSDPVMIEALTPEHAPASCQPEGAIESGAIQFGFANAAVHLADAIMRSLLRRCGHETEFPDSICDSITKGRIDIFGTPVEPVMTVAPQATKPWSDEDDRILLDGLDHNGRDLDEISRELGRSPNALFHRLRRLMERGDVDAEAGE
;
A
#
# COMPACT_ATOMS: atom_id res chain seq x y z
N MET A 1 -7.82 28.64 14.88
CA MET A 1 -6.58 27.94 15.29
C MET A 1 -6.83 26.48 14.96
N ASN A 2 -6.22 25.95 13.88
CA ASN A 2 -6.33 24.52 13.59
C ASN A 2 -5.51 23.77 14.63
N THR A 3 -6.17 22.93 15.42
CA THR A 3 -5.51 21.94 16.26
C THR A 3 -4.59 21.11 15.36
N PRO A 4 -3.30 20.91 15.69
CA PRO A 4 -2.45 20.03 14.91
C PRO A 4 -3.13 18.65 14.85
N GLN A 5 -3.47 18.21 13.64
CA GLN A 5 -4.05 16.90 13.41
C GLN A 5 -3.01 15.87 13.82
N GLN A 6 -3.38 14.95 14.71
CA GLN A 6 -2.47 13.87 15.09
C GLN A 6 -2.15 13.02 13.86
N PRO A 7 -0.90 12.52 13.74
CA PRO A 7 -0.52 11.70 12.61
C PRO A 7 -1.36 10.43 12.54
N LEU A 8 -1.64 9.96 11.33
CA LEU A 8 -2.36 8.72 11.11
C LEU A 8 -1.49 7.52 11.52
N ASN A 9 -1.90 6.83 12.57
CA ASN A 9 -1.27 5.60 13.04
C ASN A 9 -1.74 4.37 12.24
N ILE A 10 -0.80 3.71 11.58
CA ILE A 10 -0.97 2.44 10.88
C ILE A 10 -0.11 1.39 11.60
N SER A 11 -0.75 0.42 12.26
CA SER A 11 -0.05 -0.66 12.94
C SER A 11 0.10 -1.88 12.03
N ILE A 12 1.31 -2.40 11.86
CA ILE A 12 1.62 -3.59 11.06
C ILE A 12 2.15 -4.69 11.99
N ILE A 13 1.41 -5.80 12.06
CA ILE A 13 1.73 -6.95 12.89
C ILE A 13 2.32 -8.05 12.01
N GLY A 14 3.60 -8.32 12.18
CA GLY A 14 4.41 -9.21 11.37
C GLY A 14 5.25 -8.47 10.34
N ALA A 15 6.57 -8.65 10.42
CA ALA A 15 7.59 -8.11 9.51
C ALA A 15 8.20 -9.20 8.60
N GLY A 16 7.52 -10.34 8.46
CA GLY A 16 7.92 -11.45 7.59
C GLY A 16 7.74 -11.19 6.10
N GLY A 17 7.51 -12.24 5.31
CA GLY A 17 7.39 -12.16 3.84
C GLY A 17 6.38 -11.12 3.35
N ILE A 18 5.16 -11.14 3.87
CA ILE A 18 4.12 -10.18 3.49
C ILE A 18 4.46 -8.78 4.03
N GLY A 19 4.64 -8.66 5.34
CA GLY A 19 4.84 -7.37 6.02
C GLY A 19 6.02 -6.56 5.48
N SER A 20 7.20 -7.18 5.35
CA SER A 20 8.39 -6.49 4.81
C SER A 20 8.22 -6.03 3.35
N ASN A 21 7.52 -6.82 2.52
CA ASN A 21 7.20 -6.43 1.15
C ASN A 21 6.14 -5.31 1.13
N THR A 22 5.13 -5.35 2.00
CA THR A 22 4.15 -4.26 2.12
C THR A 22 4.81 -2.97 2.55
N CYS A 23 5.72 -2.98 3.53
CA CYS A 23 6.51 -1.81 3.89
C CYS A 23 7.27 -1.26 2.68
N LEU A 24 7.95 -2.12 1.92
CA LEU A 24 8.66 -1.69 0.71
C LEU A 24 7.76 -1.01 -0.32
N LEU A 25 6.58 -1.56 -0.59
CA LEU A 25 5.66 -0.99 -1.58
C LEU A 25 5.03 0.32 -1.06
N LEU A 26 4.43 0.25 0.13
CA LEU A 26 3.59 1.32 0.67
C LEU A 26 4.41 2.51 1.15
N VAL A 27 5.48 2.28 1.91
CA VAL A 27 6.31 3.37 2.45
C VAL A 27 7.00 4.12 1.31
N ASN A 28 7.53 3.42 0.32
CA ASN A 28 8.13 4.07 -0.85
C ASN A 28 7.11 4.85 -1.67
N ALA A 29 5.87 4.36 -1.82
CA ALA A 29 4.81 5.11 -2.51
C ALA A 29 4.51 6.46 -1.83
N LEU A 30 4.77 6.58 -0.52
CA LEU A 30 4.58 7.80 0.27
C LEU A 30 5.83 8.70 0.34
N ARG A 31 6.92 8.34 -0.35
CA ARG A 31 8.21 9.07 -0.29
C ARG A 31 8.12 10.52 -0.79
N ASN A 32 7.13 10.86 -1.60
CA ASN A 32 6.93 12.24 -2.06
C ASN A 32 6.24 13.14 -1.02
N GLY A 33 5.79 12.59 0.11
CA GLY A 33 5.17 13.34 1.20
C GLY A 33 3.73 13.78 0.97
N VAL A 34 3.24 13.88 -0.27
CA VAL A 34 1.96 14.53 -0.62
C VAL A 34 0.77 13.98 0.18
N ILE A 35 0.59 12.65 0.18
CA ILE A 35 -0.51 12.01 0.92
C ILE A 35 -0.29 12.11 2.43
N ALA A 36 0.95 11.91 2.89
CA ALA A 36 1.27 11.94 4.32
C ALA A 36 1.05 13.33 4.92
N GLU A 37 1.50 14.39 4.26
CA GLU A 37 1.31 15.79 4.69
C GLU A 37 -0.17 16.18 4.72
N HIS A 38 -0.94 15.77 3.71
CA HIS A 38 -2.38 16.02 3.66
C HIS A 38 -3.11 15.41 4.87
N LEU A 39 -2.62 14.28 5.37
CA LEU A 39 -3.19 13.57 6.52
C LEU A 39 -2.60 14.01 7.87
N GLY A 40 -1.75 15.04 7.92
CA GLY A 40 -1.09 15.50 9.15
C GLY A 40 0.10 14.62 9.59
N GLY A 41 0.58 13.75 8.71
CA GLY A 41 1.64 12.77 8.94
C GLY A 41 1.13 11.34 9.01
N ILE A 42 2.00 10.37 8.78
CA ILE A 42 1.71 8.93 8.89
C ILE A 42 2.79 8.26 9.73
N GLU A 43 2.37 7.50 10.74
CA GLU A 43 3.25 6.67 11.56
C GLU A 43 2.94 5.20 11.34
N PHE A 44 3.94 4.46 10.87
CA PHE A 44 3.88 3.01 10.73
C PHE A 44 4.47 2.36 11.98
N HIS A 45 3.63 1.78 12.84
CA HIS A 45 4.06 1.04 14.01
C HIS A 45 4.25 -0.44 13.64
N LEU A 46 5.49 -0.91 13.60
CA LEU A 46 5.82 -2.28 13.21
C LEU A 46 5.99 -3.18 14.44
N TYR A 47 5.28 -4.30 14.50
CA TYR A 47 5.35 -5.26 15.61
C TYR A 47 5.83 -6.61 15.10
N ASP A 48 7.03 -7.02 15.51
CA ASP A 48 7.59 -8.35 15.28
C ASP A 48 8.69 -8.60 16.32
N GLY A 49 8.66 -9.76 16.97
CA GLY A 49 9.63 -10.14 17.99
C GLY A 49 10.85 -10.90 17.46
N ASP A 50 10.91 -11.18 16.17
CA ASP A 50 11.96 -12.02 15.58
C ASP A 50 13.17 -11.21 15.09
N GLU A 51 14.32 -11.87 15.04
CA GLU A 51 15.54 -11.37 14.40
C GLU A 51 15.59 -11.78 12.91
N VAL A 52 16.40 -11.05 12.14
CA VAL A 52 16.69 -11.39 10.74
C VAL A 52 17.64 -12.58 10.68
N GLU A 53 17.21 -13.64 10.03
CA GLU A 53 18.02 -14.83 9.72
C GLU A 53 18.42 -14.87 8.23
N ASP A 54 19.49 -15.60 7.90
CA ASP A 54 19.99 -15.72 6.52
C ASP A 54 18.90 -16.22 5.54
N ALA A 55 18.09 -17.19 5.97
CA ALA A 55 16.96 -17.72 5.20
C ALA A 55 15.88 -16.66 4.87
N ASN A 56 15.80 -15.58 5.64
CA ASN A 56 14.83 -14.51 5.40
C ASN A 56 15.18 -13.69 4.17
N LEU A 57 16.47 -13.56 3.83
CA LEU A 57 16.94 -12.71 2.72
C LEU A 57 16.36 -13.12 1.35
N ILE A 58 15.93 -14.37 1.22
CA ILE A 58 15.43 -14.94 -0.04
C ILE A 58 14.07 -14.36 -0.44
N HIS A 59 13.21 -14.03 0.54
CA HIS A 59 11.80 -13.66 0.28
C HIS A 59 11.32 -12.47 1.12
N GLN A 60 12.05 -12.07 2.14
CA GLN A 60 11.77 -10.91 2.99
C GLN A 60 12.67 -9.74 2.56
N ARG A 61 12.34 -8.52 2.97
CA ARG A 61 13.05 -7.30 2.54
C ARG A 61 14.10 -6.87 3.55
N PHE A 62 15.10 -7.72 3.71
CA PHE A 62 16.29 -7.49 4.52
C PHE A 62 17.56 -7.61 3.68
N THR A 63 18.66 -7.11 4.21
CA THR A 63 19.99 -7.17 3.59
C THR A 63 20.96 -8.02 4.41
N PRO A 64 22.05 -8.54 3.82
CA PRO A 64 23.03 -9.34 4.56
C PRO A 64 23.63 -8.64 5.79
N SER A 65 23.78 -7.32 5.76
CA SER A 65 24.30 -6.54 6.89
C SER A 65 23.32 -6.45 8.06
N GLN A 66 22.06 -6.85 7.87
CA GLN A 66 21.01 -6.77 8.89
C GLN A 66 20.76 -8.10 9.60
N ILE A 67 21.48 -9.18 9.25
CA ILE A 67 21.39 -10.47 9.95
C ILE A 67 21.70 -10.27 11.45
N GLY A 68 20.83 -10.80 12.32
CA GLY A 68 20.91 -10.65 13.78
C GLY A 68 20.31 -9.35 14.33
N MET A 69 19.83 -8.44 13.48
CA MET A 69 19.00 -7.32 13.93
C MET A 69 17.57 -7.79 14.15
N LEU A 70 16.80 -7.11 15.01
CA LEU A 70 15.34 -7.28 15.02
C LEU A 70 14.78 -6.89 13.66
N LYS A 71 13.83 -7.68 13.14
CA LYS A 71 13.22 -7.43 11.82
C LYS A 71 12.62 -6.02 11.72
N VAL A 72 11.96 -5.57 12.78
CA VAL A 72 11.38 -4.23 12.85
C VAL A 72 12.43 -3.12 12.78
N ASP A 73 13.58 -3.31 13.44
CA ASP A 73 14.68 -2.33 13.43
C ASP A 73 15.36 -2.30 12.07
N ALA A 74 15.54 -3.45 11.43
CA ALA A 74 16.09 -3.54 10.07
C ALA A 74 15.19 -2.82 9.04
N LEU A 75 13.86 -2.94 9.16
CA LEU A 75 12.93 -2.16 8.33
C LEU A 75 12.98 -0.67 8.67
N ALA A 76 13.02 -0.29 9.95
CA ALA A 76 13.15 1.11 10.34
C ALA A 76 14.44 1.74 9.79
N GLU A 77 15.57 1.03 9.84
CA GLU A 77 16.84 1.43 9.23
C GLU A 77 16.70 1.63 7.72
N THR A 78 16.04 0.69 7.02
CA THR A 78 15.82 0.74 5.56
C THR A 78 15.09 2.02 5.12
N PHE A 79 14.23 2.57 5.97
CA PHE A 79 13.44 3.78 5.68
C PHE A 79 13.83 4.99 6.54
N ALA A 80 15.03 5.02 7.11
CA ALA A 80 15.49 6.14 7.93
C ALA A 80 15.45 7.47 7.17
N ASP A 81 15.78 7.46 5.87
CA ASP A 81 15.80 8.63 4.98
C ASP A 81 14.48 8.81 4.19
N ILE A 82 13.35 8.38 4.75
CA ILE A 82 12.02 8.66 4.17
C ILE A 82 11.61 10.12 4.40
N HIS A 83 10.56 10.57 3.71
CA HIS A 83 9.99 11.91 3.88
C HIS A 83 9.64 12.21 5.35
N ALA A 84 9.87 13.43 5.82
CA ALA A 84 9.69 13.82 7.24
C ALA A 84 8.26 13.65 7.78
N ALA A 85 7.26 13.63 6.90
CA ALA A 85 5.85 13.38 7.23
C ALA A 85 5.52 11.88 7.40
N VAL A 86 6.46 10.98 7.13
CA VAL A 86 6.32 9.52 7.28
C VAL A 86 7.33 9.04 8.31
N ARG A 87 6.89 8.23 9.27
CA ARG A 87 7.78 7.61 10.25
C ARG A 87 7.51 6.12 10.36
N LEU A 88 8.57 5.34 10.57
CA LEU A 88 8.48 3.94 10.96
C LEU A 88 8.95 3.82 12.40
N ILE A 89 8.12 3.22 13.24
CA ILE A 89 8.35 3.07 14.67
C ILE A 89 8.42 1.57 14.97
N PRO A 90 9.61 1.03 15.23
CA PRO A 90 9.79 -0.39 15.49
C PRO A 90 9.37 -0.77 16.91
N HIS A 91 8.69 -1.91 17.04
CA HIS A 91 8.31 -2.54 18.29
C HIS A 91 8.77 -4.00 18.25
N GLY A 92 9.90 -4.29 18.90
CA GLY A 92 10.52 -5.63 18.97
C GLY A 92 9.76 -6.63 19.84
N ILE A 93 8.44 -6.63 19.76
CA ILE A 93 7.55 -7.45 20.59
C ILE A 93 6.49 -8.13 19.74
N ASN A 94 6.13 -9.35 20.14
CA ASN A 94 4.98 -10.04 19.57
C ASN A 94 3.68 -9.50 20.18
N LEU A 95 2.68 -9.28 19.35
CA LEU A 95 1.36 -8.83 19.81
C LEU A 95 0.71 -9.92 20.68
N ARG A 96 0.35 -9.56 21.92
CA ARG A 96 -0.31 -10.46 22.89
C ARG A 96 -1.69 -9.98 23.34
N ASP A 97 -1.96 -8.70 23.18
CA ASP A 97 -3.22 -8.07 23.53
C ASP A 97 -3.48 -6.85 22.64
N SER A 98 -4.68 -6.28 22.75
CA SER A 98 -5.12 -5.15 21.92
C SER A 98 -4.68 -3.78 22.45
N ASN A 99 -4.06 -3.67 23.63
CA ASN A 99 -3.75 -2.37 24.24
C ASN A 99 -2.77 -1.56 23.37
N SER A 100 -1.78 -2.23 22.78
CA SER A 100 -0.83 -1.62 21.84
C SER A 100 -1.48 -1.08 20.56
N LEU A 101 -2.75 -1.42 20.30
CA LEU A 101 -3.50 -1.04 19.11
C LEU A 101 -4.58 0.00 19.40
N ALA A 102 -4.69 0.50 20.64
CA ALA A 102 -5.73 1.43 21.05
C ALA A 102 -5.78 2.69 20.16
N ASP A 103 -4.61 3.25 19.84
CA ASP A 103 -4.46 4.47 19.03
C ASP A 103 -4.34 4.19 17.52
N ALA A 104 -4.35 2.93 17.10
CA ALA A 104 -4.26 2.58 15.68
C ALA A 104 -5.51 3.05 14.93
N HIS A 105 -5.32 3.69 13.77
CA HIS A 105 -6.41 4.03 12.86
C HIS A 105 -6.64 2.91 11.86
N ILE A 106 -5.55 2.27 11.43
CA ILE A 106 -5.55 1.11 10.54
C ILE A 106 -4.66 0.03 11.16
N VAL A 107 -5.13 -1.22 11.18
CA VAL A 107 -4.37 -2.37 11.66
C VAL A 107 -4.17 -3.39 10.55
N ILE A 108 -2.94 -3.80 10.32
CA ILE A 108 -2.56 -4.80 9.33
C ILE A 108 -2.03 -6.01 10.10
N VAL A 109 -2.53 -7.21 9.83
CA VAL A 109 -2.00 -8.45 10.38
C VAL A 109 -1.53 -9.37 9.26
N ALA A 110 -0.26 -9.76 9.35
CA ALA A 110 0.46 -10.53 8.34
C ALA A 110 1.40 -11.56 9.02
N VAL A 111 0.87 -12.24 10.04
CA VAL A 111 1.58 -13.25 10.85
C VAL A 111 1.22 -14.67 10.45
N ASP A 112 2.01 -15.63 10.91
CA ASP A 112 1.81 -17.07 10.74
C ASP A 112 0.96 -17.74 11.83
N ARG A 113 0.61 -17.00 12.89
CA ARG A 113 -0.13 -17.50 14.06
C ARG A 113 -1.58 -17.00 14.09
N PRO A 114 -2.54 -17.83 14.57
CA PRO A 114 -3.93 -17.42 14.68
C PRO A 114 -4.19 -16.45 15.83
N GLU A 115 -3.43 -16.51 16.95
CA GLU A 115 -3.63 -15.66 18.13
C GLU A 115 -3.63 -14.14 17.77
N PRO A 116 -2.59 -13.57 17.14
CA PRO A 116 -2.61 -12.15 16.78
C PRO A 116 -3.73 -11.78 15.80
N ARG A 117 -4.09 -12.70 14.88
CA ARG A 117 -5.20 -12.48 13.94
C ARG A 117 -6.52 -12.29 14.69
N ARG A 118 -6.81 -13.16 15.66
CA ARG A 118 -8.05 -13.05 16.47
C ARG A 118 -8.09 -11.78 17.31
N ILE A 119 -6.95 -11.34 17.86
CA ILE A 119 -6.87 -10.05 18.56
C ILE A 119 -7.31 -8.92 17.62
N VAL A 120 -6.78 -8.89 16.39
CA VAL A 120 -7.15 -7.88 15.39
C VAL A 120 -8.61 -7.99 14.97
N HIS A 121 -9.12 -9.19 14.73
CA HIS A 121 -10.54 -9.41 14.37
C HIS A 121 -11.51 -8.99 15.48
N SER A 122 -11.06 -8.97 16.74
CA SER A 122 -11.88 -8.53 17.88
C SER A 122 -11.96 -7.00 18.05
N LEU A 123 -11.22 -6.23 17.24
CA LEU A 123 -11.21 -4.78 17.34
C LEU A 123 -12.49 -4.18 16.75
N GLU A 124 -13.34 -3.62 17.62
CA GLU A 124 -14.55 -2.93 17.20
C GLU A 124 -14.26 -1.51 16.68
N GLY A 125 -14.89 -1.14 15.56
CA GLY A 125 -14.80 0.21 14.99
C GLY A 125 -13.41 0.60 14.47
N LYS A 126 -12.52 -0.38 14.27
CA LYS A 126 -11.19 -0.21 13.68
C LYS A 126 -11.17 -0.77 12.27
N GLU A 127 -10.53 -0.04 11.38
CA GLU A 127 -10.21 -0.54 10.03
C GLU A 127 -9.06 -1.54 10.15
N TRP A 128 -9.23 -2.74 9.62
CA TRP A 128 -8.18 -3.75 9.66
C TRP A 128 -8.12 -4.62 8.40
N TYR A 129 -6.93 -5.17 8.17
CA TYR A 129 -6.60 -6.02 7.04
C TYR A 129 -5.81 -7.25 7.49
N ASP A 130 -6.33 -8.45 7.24
CA ASP A 130 -5.66 -9.72 7.51
C ASP A 130 -5.20 -10.36 6.21
N SER A 131 -3.89 -10.30 5.97
CA SER A 131 -3.26 -10.75 4.74
C SER A 131 -2.50 -12.05 4.96
N ARG A 132 -2.78 -13.02 4.09
CA ARG A 132 -2.29 -14.39 4.20
C ARG A 132 -1.89 -14.91 2.84
N CYS A 133 -0.96 -15.85 2.81
CA CYS A 133 -0.60 -16.54 1.59
C CYS A 133 -0.17 -17.98 1.87
N MET A 134 -0.33 -18.82 0.87
CA MET A 134 0.27 -20.15 0.81
C MET A 134 0.62 -20.42 -0.64
N GLY A 135 1.91 -20.63 -0.90
CA GLY A 135 2.37 -20.91 -2.25
C GLY A 135 2.15 -19.72 -3.20
N ASP A 136 1.33 -19.88 -4.24
CA ASP A 136 0.93 -18.79 -5.15
C ASP A 136 -0.45 -18.18 -4.81
N PHE A 137 -1.10 -18.66 -3.75
CA PHE A 137 -2.40 -18.16 -3.29
C PHE A 137 -2.25 -17.03 -2.29
N THR A 138 -3.22 -16.13 -2.30
CA THR A 138 -3.38 -14.99 -1.40
C THR A 138 -4.81 -14.93 -0.91
N LEU A 139 -4.95 -14.62 0.38
CA LEU A 139 -6.23 -14.28 1.00
C LEU A 139 -6.05 -12.95 1.75
N LEU A 140 -6.93 -12.00 1.47
CA LEU A 140 -7.03 -10.73 2.19
C LEU A 140 -8.46 -10.61 2.74
N LEU A 141 -8.57 -10.57 4.05
CA LEU A 141 -9.81 -10.27 4.76
C LEU A 141 -9.74 -8.83 5.30
N THR A 142 -10.89 -8.19 5.46
CA THR A 142 -10.99 -6.82 6.00
C THR A 142 -12.01 -6.76 7.13
N ASP A 143 -12.09 -5.64 7.84
CA ASP A 143 -13.13 -5.36 8.83
C ASP A 143 -14.56 -5.41 8.29
N GLN A 144 -14.73 -5.42 6.96
CA GLN A 144 -16.02 -5.56 6.28
C GLN A 144 -16.32 -7.01 5.83
N SER A 145 -15.38 -7.94 6.00
CA SER A 145 -15.58 -9.36 5.69
C SER A 145 -16.64 -10.00 6.61
N ASP A 146 -17.36 -11.01 6.11
CA ASP A 146 -18.36 -11.75 6.90
C ASP A 146 -17.73 -12.37 8.17
N PRO A 147 -18.23 -12.07 9.38
CA PRO A 147 -17.73 -12.65 10.63
C PRO A 147 -17.71 -14.18 10.64
N VAL A 148 -18.71 -14.85 10.03
CA VAL A 148 -18.76 -16.31 9.96
C VAL A 148 -17.60 -16.84 9.12
N MET A 149 -17.26 -16.13 8.04
CA MET A 149 -16.13 -16.46 7.19
C MET A 149 -14.79 -16.24 7.92
N ILE A 150 -14.65 -15.13 8.65
CA ILE A 150 -13.46 -14.83 9.45
C ILE A 150 -13.21 -15.94 10.47
N GLU A 151 -14.26 -16.37 11.20
CA GLU A 151 -14.17 -17.45 12.17
C GLU A 151 -13.76 -18.78 11.50
N ALA A 152 -14.44 -19.15 10.41
CA ALA A 152 -14.16 -20.39 9.68
C ALA A 152 -12.73 -20.43 9.10
N LEU A 153 -12.20 -19.28 8.66
CA LEU A 153 -10.87 -19.16 8.09
C LEU A 153 -9.78 -18.98 9.16
N THR A 154 -10.10 -18.80 10.43
CA THR A 154 -9.10 -18.58 11.50
C THR A 154 -9.11 -19.68 12.58
N PRO A 155 -8.99 -20.97 12.18
CA PRO A 155 -8.95 -22.06 13.13
C PRO A 155 -7.67 -22.01 13.98
N GLU A 156 -7.66 -22.75 15.09
CA GLU A 156 -6.41 -22.95 15.83
C GLU A 156 -5.46 -23.82 15.00
N HIS A 157 -4.21 -23.38 14.84
CA HIS A 157 -3.18 -24.11 14.11
C HIS A 157 -1.79 -23.71 14.59
N ALA A 158 -0.81 -24.60 14.36
CA ALA A 158 0.60 -24.29 14.58
C ALA A 158 1.08 -23.19 13.62
N PRO A 159 2.16 -22.45 13.96
CA PRO A 159 2.74 -21.46 13.05
C PRO A 159 3.02 -22.06 11.66
N ALA A 160 2.58 -21.38 10.61
CA ALA A 160 2.68 -21.87 9.24
C ALA A 160 3.42 -20.87 8.34
N SER A 161 4.51 -21.32 7.72
CA SER A 161 5.27 -20.51 6.78
C SER A 161 4.42 -20.14 5.55
N CYS A 162 4.68 -18.95 5.01
CA CYS A 162 4.17 -18.54 3.70
C CYS A 162 4.71 -19.40 2.55
N GLN A 163 5.84 -20.07 2.77
CA GLN A 163 6.49 -20.94 1.79
C GLN A 163 6.16 -22.41 2.07
N PRO A 164 5.96 -23.23 1.01
CA PRO A 164 5.91 -24.68 1.16
C PRO A 164 7.18 -25.23 1.80
N GLU A 165 7.05 -26.37 2.50
CA GLU A 165 8.19 -27.08 3.08
C GLU A 165 9.23 -27.41 1.99
N GLY A 166 10.51 -27.11 2.26
CA GLY A 166 11.60 -27.34 1.31
C GLY A 166 11.79 -26.26 0.23
N ALA A 167 10.90 -25.27 0.13
CA ALA A 167 10.98 -24.24 -0.92
C ALA A 167 12.19 -23.32 -0.77
N ILE A 168 12.61 -23.03 0.46
CA ILE A 168 13.78 -22.19 0.75
C ILE A 168 15.06 -22.94 0.39
N GLU A 169 15.19 -24.19 0.83
CA GLU A 169 16.36 -25.04 0.65
C GLU A 169 16.55 -25.42 -0.83
N SER A 170 15.47 -25.64 -1.56
CA SER A 170 15.49 -25.94 -3.00
C SER A 170 15.62 -24.70 -3.90
N GLY A 171 15.40 -23.50 -3.35
CA GLY A 171 15.27 -22.26 -4.11
C GLY A 171 13.97 -22.13 -4.91
N ALA A 172 13.03 -23.08 -4.77
CA ALA A 172 11.74 -23.09 -5.46
C ALA A 172 10.71 -22.18 -4.75
N ILE A 173 11.08 -20.91 -4.57
CA ILE A 173 10.27 -19.90 -3.88
C ILE A 173 8.98 -19.62 -4.65
N GLN A 174 7.87 -19.56 -3.91
CA GLN A 174 6.57 -19.18 -4.45
C GLN A 174 6.19 -17.77 -4.02
N PHE A 175 5.63 -16.99 -4.95
CA PHE A 175 5.49 -15.55 -4.81
C PHE A 175 4.15 -15.08 -4.22
N GLY A 176 3.35 -15.98 -3.61
CA GLY A 176 2.09 -15.61 -2.97
C GLY A 176 2.26 -14.54 -1.88
N PHE A 177 3.38 -14.53 -1.15
CA PHE A 177 3.69 -13.48 -0.17
C PHE A 177 3.81 -12.09 -0.82
N ALA A 178 4.36 -12.02 -2.03
CA ALA A 178 4.51 -10.77 -2.77
C ALA A 178 3.18 -10.32 -3.34
N ASN A 179 2.36 -11.25 -3.85
CA ASN A 179 1.00 -10.96 -4.32
C ASN A 179 0.12 -10.43 -3.16
N ALA A 180 0.20 -11.08 -2.00
CA ALA A 180 -0.44 -10.64 -0.77
C ALA A 180 0.00 -9.23 -0.35
N ALA A 181 1.29 -8.92 -0.46
CA ALA A 181 1.81 -7.59 -0.18
C ALA A 181 1.29 -6.52 -1.16
N VAL A 182 1.13 -6.85 -2.45
CA VAL A 182 0.56 -5.95 -3.46
C VAL A 182 -0.90 -5.63 -3.16
N HIS A 183 -1.73 -6.64 -2.94
CA HIS A 183 -3.15 -6.42 -2.59
C HIS A 183 -3.30 -5.61 -1.30
N LEU A 184 -2.50 -5.92 -0.30
CA LEU A 184 -2.50 -5.20 0.97
C LEU A 184 -2.05 -3.74 0.78
N ALA A 185 -0.97 -3.48 0.05
CA ALA A 185 -0.52 -2.11 -0.22
C ALA A 185 -1.55 -1.29 -1.00
N ASP A 186 -2.22 -1.89 -1.99
CA ASP A 186 -3.30 -1.22 -2.74
C ASP A 186 -4.51 -0.92 -1.85
N ALA A 187 -4.92 -1.86 -0.99
CA ALA A 187 -6.01 -1.67 -0.03
C ALA A 187 -5.77 -0.45 0.87
N ILE A 188 -4.56 -0.38 1.44
CA ILE A 188 -4.17 0.71 2.33
C ILE A 188 -4.07 2.01 1.56
N MET A 189 -3.45 2.02 0.38
CA MET A 189 -3.36 3.23 -0.43
C MET A 189 -4.75 3.79 -0.78
N ARG A 190 -5.72 2.94 -1.11
CA ARG A 190 -7.11 3.37 -1.34
C ARG A 190 -7.75 3.93 -0.08
N SER A 191 -7.52 3.32 1.08
CA SER A 191 -7.96 3.89 2.35
C SER A 191 -7.38 5.29 2.59
N LEU A 192 -6.07 5.47 2.37
CA LEU A 192 -5.41 6.77 2.48
C LEU A 192 -6.02 7.80 1.52
N LEU A 193 -6.22 7.42 0.26
CA LEU A 193 -6.85 8.28 -0.76
C LEU A 193 -8.28 8.66 -0.36
N ARG A 194 -9.08 7.74 0.18
CA ARG A 194 -10.42 8.02 0.69
C ARG A 194 -10.40 9.04 1.82
N ARG A 195 -9.41 8.95 2.71
CA ARG A 195 -9.20 9.93 3.80
C ARG A 195 -8.76 11.30 3.28
N CYS A 196 -8.14 11.36 2.12
CA CYS A 196 -7.87 12.59 1.37
C CYS A 196 -9.06 13.09 0.52
N GLY A 197 -10.23 12.44 0.61
CA GLY A 197 -11.45 12.83 -0.10
C GLY A 197 -11.61 12.27 -1.52
N HIS A 198 -10.77 11.31 -1.94
CA HIS A 198 -10.93 10.65 -3.23
C HIS A 198 -11.95 9.51 -3.17
N GLU A 199 -12.74 9.34 -4.24
CA GLU A 199 -13.58 8.15 -4.39
C GLU A 199 -12.72 6.95 -4.80
N THR A 200 -12.72 5.92 -3.95
CA THR A 200 -11.99 4.68 -4.18
C THR A 200 -12.80 3.49 -3.68
N GLU A 201 -12.88 2.44 -4.47
CA GLU A 201 -13.48 1.17 -4.07
C GLU A 201 -12.40 0.13 -3.78
N PHE A 202 -12.57 -0.67 -2.74
CA PHE A 202 -11.77 -1.86 -2.52
C PHE A 202 -12.70 -2.99 -2.06
N PRO A 203 -12.53 -4.23 -2.56
CA PRO A 203 -13.38 -5.35 -2.16
C PRO A 203 -13.28 -5.69 -0.67
N ASP A 204 -14.39 -6.10 -0.06
CA ASP A 204 -14.44 -6.50 1.36
C ASP A 204 -13.53 -7.69 1.68
N SER A 205 -13.27 -8.53 0.67
CA SER A 205 -12.30 -9.62 0.72
C SER A 205 -11.72 -9.93 -0.66
N ILE A 206 -10.54 -10.51 -0.68
CA ILE A 206 -9.87 -11.00 -1.89
C ILE A 206 -9.34 -12.40 -1.63
N CYS A 207 -9.66 -13.33 -2.53
CA CYS A 207 -8.92 -14.56 -2.70
C CYS A 207 -8.38 -14.56 -4.12
N ASP A 208 -7.07 -14.74 -4.28
CA ASP A 208 -6.38 -14.61 -5.56
C ASP A 208 -5.27 -15.65 -5.67
N SER A 209 -4.99 -16.09 -6.89
CA SER A 209 -3.83 -16.91 -7.23
C SER A 209 -3.12 -16.31 -8.41
N ILE A 210 -1.80 -16.25 -8.35
CA ILE A 210 -0.98 -15.75 -9.46
C ILE A 210 -1.25 -16.53 -10.75
N THR A 211 -1.50 -17.84 -10.63
CA THR A 211 -1.74 -18.70 -11.80
C THR A 211 -3.20 -18.76 -12.26
N LYS A 212 -4.17 -18.50 -11.36
CA LYS A 212 -5.60 -18.66 -11.65
C LYS A 212 -6.38 -17.34 -11.67
N GLY A 213 -5.76 -16.24 -11.29
CA GLY A 213 -6.42 -14.97 -11.04
C GLY A 213 -7.37 -15.03 -9.85
N ARG A 214 -8.41 -14.20 -9.91
CA ARG A 214 -9.35 -14.05 -8.81
C ARG A 214 -10.19 -15.30 -8.61
N ILE A 215 -10.24 -15.75 -7.37
CA ILE A 215 -11.04 -16.89 -6.96
C ILE A 215 -11.99 -16.44 -5.84
N ASP A 216 -13.13 -17.10 -5.77
CA ASP A 216 -14.03 -17.08 -4.63
C ASP A 216 -13.26 -17.64 -3.43
N ILE A 217 -13.63 -17.20 -2.24
CA ILE A 217 -13.12 -17.69 -0.96
C ILE A 217 -13.28 -19.21 -0.82
N PHE A 218 -14.24 -19.84 -1.51
CA PHE A 218 -14.41 -21.29 -1.58
C PHE A 218 -13.64 -21.97 -2.74
N GLY A 219 -12.83 -21.21 -3.48
CA GLY A 219 -11.92 -21.73 -4.52
C GLY A 219 -12.49 -21.75 -5.94
N THR A 220 -13.64 -21.13 -6.19
CA THR A 220 -14.25 -21.05 -7.53
C THR A 220 -13.67 -19.87 -8.31
N PRO A 221 -13.13 -20.02 -9.53
CA PRO A 221 -12.70 -18.87 -10.33
C PRO A 221 -13.82 -17.85 -10.53
N VAL A 222 -13.54 -16.57 -10.28
CA VAL A 222 -14.50 -15.48 -10.45
C VAL A 222 -14.23 -14.81 -11.80
N GLU A 223 -15.26 -14.74 -12.63
CA GLU A 223 -15.22 -13.94 -13.87
C GLU A 223 -14.85 -12.49 -13.51
N PRO A 224 -13.83 -11.90 -14.16
CA PRO A 224 -13.41 -10.56 -13.83
C PRO A 224 -14.54 -9.56 -14.09
N VAL A 225 -15.06 -8.96 -13.02
CA VAL A 225 -15.93 -7.78 -13.16
C VAL A 225 -15.02 -6.65 -13.62
N MET A 226 -15.18 -6.22 -14.88
CA MET A 226 -14.50 -5.05 -15.42
C MET A 226 -15.02 -3.79 -14.71
N THR A 227 -14.49 -3.50 -13.53
CA THR A 227 -14.56 -2.17 -12.92
C THR A 227 -13.41 -1.37 -13.52
N VAL A 228 -13.75 -0.25 -14.13
CA VAL A 228 -12.78 0.63 -14.78
C VAL A 228 -11.80 1.09 -13.70
N ALA A 229 -10.55 0.60 -13.76
CA ALA A 229 -9.48 1.10 -12.90
C ALA A 229 -9.46 2.64 -13.04
N PRO A 230 -9.29 3.40 -11.93
CA PRO A 230 -9.15 4.85 -12.02
C PRO A 230 -8.07 5.14 -13.06
N GLN A 231 -8.48 5.76 -14.16
CA GLN A 231 -7.63 5.91 -15.33
C GLN A 231 -6.40 6.69 -14.88
N ALA A 232 -5.21 6.08 -15.01
CA ALA A 232 -3.98 6.84 -15.09
C ALA A 232 -4.24 7.94 -16.13
N THR A 233 -4.13 9.20 -15.73
CA THR A 233 -4.39 10.34 -16.60
C THR A 233 -3.72 10.07 -17.94
N LYS A 234 -4.49 10.03 -19.04
CA LYS A 234 -3.97 9.70 -20.39
C LYS A 234 -2.64 10.42 -20.64
N PRO A 235 -1.66 9.85 -21.34
CA PRO A 235 -0.48 10.63 -21.76
C PRO A 235 -0.92 11.91 -22.48
N TRP A 236 -0.21 13.01 -22.29
CA TRP A 236 -0.47 14.25 -23.03
C TRP A 236 -0.15 14.04 -24.51
N SER A 237 -1.06 14.45 -25.38
CA SER A 237 -0.86 14.43 -26.82
C SER A 237 -0.41 15.80 -27.34
N ASP A 238 0.20 15.86 -28.52
CA ASP A 238 0.55 17.14 -29.18
C ASP A 238 -0.70 17.98 -29.47
N GLU A 239 -1.86 17.34 -29.64
CA GLU A 239 -3.16 18.01 -29.81
C GLU A 239 -3.64 18.62 -28.49
N ASP A 240 -3.48 17.89 -27.37
CA ASP A 240 -3.80 18.39 -26.02
C ASP A 240 -2.97 19.65 -25.70
N ASP A 241 -1.69 19.65 -26.08
CA ASP A 241 -0.79 20.78 -25.89
C ASP A 241 -1.21 22.00 -26.72
N ARG A 242 -1.65 21.81 -27.98
CA ARG A 242 -2.20 22.90 -28.81
C ARG A 242 -3.48 23.47 -28.22
N ILE A 243 -4.43 22.63 -27.82
CA ILE A 243 -5.69 23.07 -27.22
C ILE A 243 -5.42 23.89 -25.94
N LEU A 244 -4.45 23.46 -25.13
CA LEU A 244 -4.04 24.17 -23.92
C LEU A 244 -3.42 25.54 -24.24
N LEU A 245 -2.49 25.61 -25.19
CA LEU A 245 -1.81 26.86 -25.57
C LEU A 245 -2.76 27.84 -26.27
N ASP A 246 -3.52 27.38 -27.28
CA ASP A 246 -4.46 28.21 -28.05
C ASP A 246 -5.62 28.74 -27.19
N GLY A 247 -6.07 27.94 -26.22
CA GLY A 247 -7.14 28.31 -25.30
C GLY A 247 -6.79 29.53 -24.44
N LEU A 248 -5.52 29.67 -24.07
CA LEU A 248 -4.99 30.75 -23.23
C LEU A 248 -4.57 31.97 -24.06
N ASP A 249 -3.92 31.78 -25.22
CA ASP A 249 -3.36 32.90 -26.01
C ASP A 249 -4.40 33.61 -26.89
N HIS A 250 -5.41 32.90 -27.39
CA HIS A 250 -6.28 33.43 -28.46
C HIS A 250 -7.74 33.62 -28.07
N ASN A 251 -8.26 32.83 -27.13
CA ASN A 251 -9.69 32.83 -26.83
C ASN A 251 -10.04 33.33 -25.41
N GLY A 252 -9.06 33.64 -24.57
CA GLY A 252 -9.29 34.09 -23.19
C GLY A 252 -10.14 33.11 -22.37
N ARG A 253 -10.07 31.81 -22.70
CA ARG A 253 -10.85 30.77 -22.05
C ARG A 253 -10.32 30.53 -20.64
N ASP A 254 -11.25 30.32 -19.73
CA ASP A 254 -10.93 29.98 -18.35
C ASP A 254 -10.35 28.54 -18.27
N LEU A 255 -9.45 28.31 -17.31
CA LEU A 255 -8.84 27.00 -17.07
C LEU A 255 -9.89 25.92 -16.81
N ASP A 256 -11.03 26.29 -16.24
CA ASP A 256 -12.17 25.41 -15.99
C ASP A 256 -12.91 24.96 -17.27
N GLU A 257 -12.85 25.75 -18.35
CA GLU A 257 -13.39 25.38 -19.66
C GLU A 257 -12.45 24.39 -20.36
N ILE A 258 -11.15 24.69 -20.36
CA ILE A 258 -10.11 23.84 -20.93
C ILE A 258 -10.03 22.50 -20.17
N SER A 259 -10.25 22.53 -18.85
CA SER A 259 -10.30 21.34 -17.99
C SER A 259 -11.40 20.37 -18.42
N ARG A 260 -12.60 20.89 -18.74
CA ARG A 260 -13.73 20.09 -19.22
C ARG A 260 -13.50 19.56 -20.63
N GLU A 261 -12.90 20.35 -21.51
CA GLU A 261 -12.62 19.95 -22.90
C GLU A 261 -11.56 18.83 -22.98
N LEU A 262 -10.49 18.94 -22.19
CA LEU A 262 -9.42 17.95 -22.16
C LEU A 262 -9.69 16.78 -21.21
N GLY A 263 -10.73 16.87 -20.37
CA GLY A 263 -11.02 15.89 -19.32
C GLY A 263 -9.88 15.76 -18.29
N ARG A 264 -9.20 16.88 -17.98
CA ARG A 264 -8.05 16.96 -17.07
C ARG A 264 -8.35 17.91 -15.92
N SER A 265 -7.77 17.67 -14.74
CA SER A 265 -7.91 18.62 -13.63
C SER A 265 -7.20 19.96 -13.93
N PRO A 266 -7.69 21.09 -13.40
CA PRO A 266 -7.03 22.40 -13.59
C PRO A 266 -5.55 22.40 -13.17
N ASN A 267 -5.22 21.63 -12.12
CA ASN A 267 -3.84 21.49 -11.64
C ASN A 267 -2.94 20.75 -12.64
N ALA A 268 -3.48 19.76 -13.36
CA ALA A 268 -2.75 19.07 -14.43
C ALA A 268 -2.47 20.00 -15.62
N LEU A 269 -3.44 20.87 -15.97
CA LEU A 269 -3.24 21.90 -17.01
C LEU A 269 -2.13 22.87 -16.60
N PHE A 270 -2.18 23.40 -15.37
CA PHE A 270 -1.19 24.34 -14.86
C PHE A 270 0.24 23.79 -14.92
N HIS A 271 0.45 22.55 -14.44
CA HIS A 271 1.77 21.91 -14.47
C HIS A 271 2.25 21.60 -15.89
N ARG A 272 1.34 21.24 -16.82
CA ARG A 272 1.70 21.01 -18.21
C ARG A 272 2.09 22.30 -18.90
N LEU A 273 1.29 23.35 -18.74
CA LEU A 273 1.55 24.68 -19.28
C LEU A 273 2.92 25.19 -18.82
N ARG A 274 3.22 25.09 -17.52
CA ARG A 274 4.51 25.51 -16.97
C ARG A 274 5.69 24.82 -17.66
N ARG A 275 5.57 23.52 -17.94
CA ARG A 275 6.60 22.74 -18.65
C ARG A 275 6.74 23.10 -20.14
N LEU A 276 5.64 23.45 -20.80
CA LEU A 276 5.65 23.89 -22.20
C LEU A 276 6.30 25.27 -22.33
N MET A 277 5.99 26.18 -21.41
CA MET A 277 6.61 27.51 -21.34
C MET A 277 8.10 27.45 -20.98
N GLU A 278 8.48 26.62 -20.01
CA GLU A 278 9.89 26.37 -19.66
C GLU A 278 10.71 25.79 -20.83
N ARG A 279 10.08 25.06 -21.77
CA ARG A 279 10.74 24.56 -22.98
C ARG A 279 10.85 25.61 -24.09
N GLY A 280 9.86 26.49 -24.23
CA GLY A 280 9.86 27.56 -25.22
C GLY A 280 11.00 28.57 -25.03
N ASP A 281 11.35 28.88 -23.78
CA ASP A 281 12.48 29.78 -23.46
C ASP A 281 13.85 29.17 -23.82
N VAL A 282 14.00 27.85 -23.73
CA VAL A 282 15.28 27.17 -24.05
C VAL A 282 15.54 27.12 -25.56
N ASP A 283 14.49 26.97 -26.38
CA ASP A 283 14.62 26.98 -27.84
C ASP A 283 14.78 28.42 -28.40
N ALA A 284 14.33 29.44 -27.67
CA ALA A 284 14.53 30.85 -28.04
C ALA A 284 15.97 31.35 -27.77
N GLU A 285 16.64 30.85 -26.72
CA GLU A 285 18.04 31.20 -26.43
C GLU A 285 19.06 30.43 -27.30
N ALA A 286 18.68 29.32 -27.92
CA ALA A 286 19.55 28.54 -28.81
C ALA A 286 19.57 29.05 -30.27
N GLY A 287 18.81 30.11 -30.56
CA GLY A 287 18.61 30.67 -31.89
C GLY A 287 19.10 32.12 -32.05
N GLU A 288 20.34 32.42 -31.66
CA GLU A 288 21.12 33.56 -32.15
C GLU A 288 22.56 33.15 -32.52
#